data_AF-A0A086JE75-F1
#
_entry.id   AF-A0A086JE75-F1
#
_cell.length_a   1.000
_cell.length_b   1.000
_cell.length_c   1.000
_cell.angle_alpha   90.00
_cell.angle_beta   90.00
_cell.angle_gamma   90.00
#
_symmetry.space_group_name_H-M   'P 1'
#
loop_
_entity.id
_entity.type
_entity.pdbx_description
1 polymer ?
#
loop_
_entity_poly.entity_id
_entity_poly.type
_entity_poly.pdbx_seq_one_letter_code
_entity_poly.pdbx_strand_id
1 'polypeptide(L)'
;MGAADSKGKLDEAVRENRRSISRSVRELDREALALDRLEQQLLSQIRSQAIADTATLQRVHARQIVRVRKRRTALLACRAQLLGAKLQLQQMQSMQQLQQHLQSSAQVLMKVNKTLNLPQLESVMNDFMHESHRLGLLEEMMTDVIDNATADTGSSLFEFVSH
;
A
#
# COMPACT_ATOMS: atom_id res chain seq x y z
N MET A 1 -29.81 -19.15 -1.65
CA MET A 1 -29.40 -18.02 -0.78
C MET A 1 -27.87 -17.89 -0.59
N GLY A 2 -27.00 -18.33 -1.51
CA GLY A 2 -25.55 -18.41 -1.22
C GLY A 2 -24.65 -17.30 -1.81
N ALA A 3 -25.03 -16.66 -2.92
CA ALA A 3 -24.13 -15.78 -3.68
C ALA A 3 -24.25 -14.29 -3.34
N ALA A 4 -25.33 -13.86 -2.68
CA ALA A 4 -25.55 -12.47 -2.29
C ALA A 4 -24.87 -12.14 -0.94
N ASP A 5 -24.90 -13.07 0.01
CA ASP A 5 -24.28 -12.90 1.34
C ASP A 5 -22.74 -12.88 1.29
N SER A 6 -22.12 -13.61 0.36
CA SER A 6 -20.66 -13.60 0.19
C SER A 6 -20.15 -12.30 -0.45
N LYS A 7 -20.89 -11.74 -1.42
CA LYS A 7 -20.57 -10.45 -2.05
C LYS A 7 -20.69 -9.27 -1.07
N GLY A 8 -21.75 -9.25 -0.25
CA GLY A 8 -21.90 -8.25 0.80
C GLY A 8 -20.77 -8.29 1.82
N LYS A 9 -20.29 -9.49 2.18
CA LYS A 9 -19.14 -9.67 3.09
C LYS A 9 -17.83 -9.19 2.47
N LEU A 10 -17.60 -9.40 1.18
CA LEU A 10 -16.39 -8.93 0.47
C LEU A 10 -16.36 -7.41 0.33
N ASP A 11 -17.46 -6.80 -0.09
CA ASP A 11 -17.55 -5.34 -0.23
C ASP A 11 -17.43 -4.62 1.12
N GLU A 12 -17.95 -5.21 2.20
CA GLU A 12 -17.79 -4.67 3.55
C GLU A 12 -16.35 -4.86 4.06
N ALA A 13 -15.72 -6.00 3.80
CA ALA A 13 -14.31 -6.23 4.14
C ALA A 13 -13.37 -5.24 3.44
N VAL A 14 -13.61 -4.93 2.15
CA VAL A 14 -12.82 -3.92 1.42
C VAL A 14 -13.02 -2.52 2.02
N ARG A 15 -14.25 -2.16 2.41
CA ARG A 15 -14.54 -0.89 3.09
C ARG A 15 -13.87 -0.82 4.46
N GLU A 16 -13.95 -1.88 5.23
CA GLU A 16 -13.31 -1.98 6.54
C GLU A 16 -11.79 -1.86 6.41
N ASN A 17 -11.16 -2.56 5.47
CA ASN A 17 -9.74 -2.46 5.19
C ASN A 17 -9.34 -1.03 4.78
N ARG A 18 -10.11 -0.37 3.91
CA ARG A 18 -9.86 1.03 3.52
C ARG A 18 -9.96 1.98 4.73
N ARG A 19 -10.92 1.77 5.63
CA ARG A 19 -11.05 2.53 6.88
C ARG A 19 -9.90 2.25 7.83
N SER A 20 -9.49 0.98 7.97
CA SER A 20 -8.34 0.56 8.76
C SER A 20 -7.06 1.25 8.29
N ILE A 21 -6.74 1.13 7.00
CA ILE A 21 -5.59 1.80 6.38
C ILE A 21 -5.64 3.32 6.61
N SER A 22 -6.81 3.95 6.44
CA SER A 22 -6.95 5.40 6.66
C SER A 22 -6.74 5.80 8.13
N ARG A 23 -7.08 4.93 9.09
CA ARG A 23 -6.79 5.14 10.51
C ARG A 23 -5.28 5.01 10.77
N SER A 24 -4.65 3.96 10.27
CA SER A 24 -3.21 3.72 10.43
C SER A 24 -2.38 4.85 9.81
N VAL A 25 -2.73 5.34 8.62
CA VAL A 25 -2.04 6.50 8.00
C VAL A 25 -2.08 7.73 8.91
N ARG A 26 -3.25 8.04 9.51
CA ARG A 26 -3.39 9.18 10.44
C ARG A 26 -2.62 8.98 11.74
N GLU A 27 -2.45 7.74 12.18
CA GLU A 27 -1.63 7.43 13.35
C GLU A 27 -0.15 7.63 13.06
N LEU A 28 0.33 7.12 11.92
CA LEU A 28 1.70 7.36 11.43
C LEU A 28 2.00 8.85 11.25
N ASP A 29 1.07 9.61 10.68
CA ASP A 29 1.22 11.07 10.52
C ASP A 29 1.34 11.78 11.89
N ARG A 30 0.57 11.35 12.89
CA ARG A 30 0.65 11.90 14.25
C ARG A 30 1.97 11.56 14.94
N GLU A 31 2.44 10.32 14.78
CA GLU A 31 3.73 9.89 15.34
C GLU A 31 4.89 10.64 14.67
N ALA A 32 4.85 10.82 13.34
CA ALA A 32 5.85 11.60 12.62
C ALA A 32 5.93 13.05 13.12
N LEU A 33 4.78 13.70 13.36
CA LEU A 33 4.72 15.05 13.94
C LEU A 33 5.27 15.10 15.38
N ALA A 34 5.03 14.06 16.19
CA ALA A 34 5.60 13.97 17.53
C ALA A 34 7.13 13.86 17.49
N LEU A 35 7.67 13.07 16.56
CA LEU A 35 9.11 12.97 16.33
C LEU A 35 9.72 14.29 15.85
N ASP A 36 9.03 15.05 15.00
CA ASP A 36 9.47 16.38 14.56
C ASP A 36 9.60 17.35 15.73
N ARG A 37 8.61 17.34 16.65
CA ARG A 37 8.67 18.16 17.87
C ARG A 37 9.82 17.74 18.79
N LEU A 38 10.02 16.43 18.95
CA LEU A 38 11.13 15.89 19.73
C LEU A 38 12.49 16.30 19.14
N GLU A 39 12.64 16.25 17.82
CA GLU A 39 13.85 16.72 17.14
C GLU A 39 14.11 18.22 17.42
N GLN A 40 13.09 19.06 17.32
CA GLN A 40 13.22 20.50 17.63
C GLN A 40 13.61 20.76 19.08
N GLN A 41 13.04 20.01 20.03
CA GLN A 41 13.42 20.09 21.44
C GLN A 41 14.87 19.66 21.67
N LEU A 42 15.32 18.57 21.05
CA LEU A 42 16.71 18.12 21.13
C LEU A 42 17.67 19.16 20.53
N LEU A 43 17.29 19.81 19.42
CA LEU A 43 18.07 20.90 18.83
C LEU A 43 18.18 22.11 19.77
N SER A 44 17.09 22.49 20.44
CA SER A 44 17.13 23.61 21.39
C SER A 44 18.00 23.28 22.62
N GLN A 45 17.94 22.04 23.11
CA GLN A 45 18.76 21.55 24.21
C GLN A 45 20.25 21.54 23.87
N ILE A 46 20.62 21.12 22.64
CA ILE A 46 22.03 21.20 22.21
C ILE A 46 22.51 22.65 22.18
N ARG A 47 21.69 23.59 21.69
CA ARG A 47 22.05 25.01 21.67
C ARG A 47 22.25 25.60 23.06
N SER A 48 21.40 25.27 24.03
CA SER A 48 21.58 25.76 25.41
C SER A 48 22.78 25.12 26.10
N GLN A 49 23.02 23.83 25.87
CA GLN A 49 24.16 23.10 26.43
C GLN A 49 25.50 23.50 25.82
N ALA A 50 25.52 24.04 24.60
CA ALA A 50 26.72 24.61 23.98
C ALA A 50 27.28 25.80 24.79
N ILE A 51 26.42 26.49 25.53
CA ILE A 51 26.78 27.63 26.39
C ILE A 51 27.31 27.14 27.75
N ALA A 52 26.88 25.95 28.20
CA ALA A 52 27.18 25.40 29.53
C ALA A 52 28.36 24.41 29.58
N ASP A 53 29.11 24.26 28.48
CA ASP A 53 30.31 23.40 28.34
C ASP A 53 30.10 21.89 28.66
N THR A 54 28.87 21.39 28.53
CA THR A 54 28.55 19.96 28.76
C THR A 54 28.69 19.11 27.49
N ALA A 55 29.93 18.85 27.06
CA ALA A 55 30.22 18.14 25.80
C ALA A 55 29.68 16.69 25.72
N THR A 56 29.59 15.98 26.85
CA THR A 56 29.06 14.61 26.90
C THR A 56 27.56 14.55 26.61
N LEU A 57 26.80 15.47 27.20
CA LEU A 57 25.35 15.55 27.05
C LEU A 57 24.97 15.94 25.60
N GLN A 58 25.70 16.88 25.01
CA GLN A 58 25.53 17.27 23.60
C GLN A 58 25.72 16.07 22.65
N ARG A 59 26.74 15.23 22.89
CA ARG A 59 26.98 14.02 22.08
C ARG A 59 25.81 13.02 22.19
N VAL A 60 25.21 12.87 23.37
CA VAL A 60 24.06 11.99 23.58
C VAL A 60 22.84 12.51 22.81
N HIS A 61 22.52 13.80 22.92
CA HIS A 61 21.40 14.40 22.19
C HIS A 61 21.61 14.35 20.66
N ALA A 62 22.84 14.58 20.19
CA ALA A 62 23.17 14.47 18.77
C ALA A 62 22.92 13.04 18.24
N ARG A 63 23.33 12.00 18.99
CA ARG A 63 23.02 10.60 18.64
C ARG A 63 21.51 10.32 18.67
N GLN A 64 20.76 10.98 19.55
CA GLN A 64 19.31 10.83 19.63
C GLN A 64 18.61 11.46 18.42
N ILE A 65 19.06 12.62 17.94
CA ILE A 65 18.54 13.25 16.70
C ILE A 65 18.68 12.29 15.52
N VAL A 66 19.83 11.64 15.35
CA VAL A 66 20.02 10.66 14.25
C VAL A 66 19.01 9.51 14.35
N ARG A 67 18.75 9.00 15.57
CA ARG A 67 17.75 7.94 15.80
C ARG A 67 16.32 8.42 15.48
N VAL A 68 15.96 9.63 15.89
CA VAL A 68 14.66 10.25 15.61
C VAL A 68 14.45 10.39 14.10
N ARG A 69 15.45 10.90 13.38
CA ARG A 69 15.39 11.03 11.90
C ARG A 69 15.23 9.67 11.21
N LYS A 70 15.97 8.64 11.62
CA LYS A 70 15.83 7.29 11.08
C LYS A 70 14.41 6.74 11.29
N ARG A 71 13.86 6.89 12.50
CA ARG A 71 12.49 6.46 12.81
C ARG A 71 11.45 7.22 11.98
N ARG A 72 11.63 8.54 11.80
CA ARG A 72 10.77 9.36 10.93
C ARG A 72 10.77 8.85 9.50
N THR A 73 11.95 8.57 8.93
CA THR A 73 12.05 8.02 7.57
C THR A 73 11.35 6.67 7.45
N ALA A 74 11.49 5.79 8.45
CA ALA A 74 10.79 4.51 8.47
C ALA A 74 9.26 4.66 8.52
N LEU A 75 8.73 5.60 9.32
CA LEU A 75 7.29 5.90 9.36
C LEU A 75 6.78 6.44 8.01
N LEU A 76 7.56 7.30 7.35
CA LEU A 76 7.21 7.82 6.02
C LEU A 76 7.19 6.72 4.96
N ALA A 77 8.13 5.78 5.01
CA ALA A 77 8.13 4.61 4.14
C ALA A 77 6.90 3.71 4.37
N CYS A 78 6.57 3.43 5.64
CA CYS A 78 5.37 2.65 6.00
C CYS A 78 4.09 3.36 5.54
N ARG A 79 4.01 4.68 5.67
CA ARG A 79 2.90 5.49 5.16
C ARG A 79 2.76 5.35 3.64
N ALA A 80 3.86 5.39 2.90
CA ALA A 80 3.84 5.21 1.44
C ALA A 80 3.31 3.82 1.05
N GLN A 81 3.74 2.77 1.75
CA GLN A 81 3.24 1.40 1.54
C GLN A 81 1.74 1.29 1.80
N LEU A 82 1.23 1.86 2.90
CA LEU A 82 -0.20 1.87 3.20
C LEU A 82 -1.02 2.64 2.16
N LEU A 83 -0.50 3.76 1.65
CA LEU A 83 -1.14 4.50 0.55
C LEU A 83 -1.16 3.68 -0.74
N GLY A 84 -0.10 2.92 -1.03
CA GLY A 84 -0.05 1.97 -2.13
C GLY A 84 -1.11 0.88 -2.01
N ALA A 85 -1.21 0.23 -0.84
CA ALA A 85 -2.24 -0.77 -0.57
C ALA A 85 -3.66 -0.20 -0.71
N LYS A 86 -3.89 1.04 -0.27
CA LYS A 86 -5.17 1.73 -0.46
C LYS A 86 -5.50 1.94 -1.94
N LEU A 87 -4.52 2.31 -2.76
CA LEU A 87 -4.71 2.50 -4.20
C LEU A 87 -5.03 1.17 -4.89
N GLN A 88 -4.32 0.09 -4.53
CA GLN A 88 -4.60 -1.26 -5.03
C GLN A 88 -6.03 -1.69 -4.69
N LEU A 89 -6.50 -1.49 -3.46
CA LEU A 89 -7.89 -1.79 -3.09
C LEU A 89 -8.90 -0.97 -3.92
N GLN A 90 -8.59 0.29 -4.23
CA GLN A 90 -9.45 1.11 -5.08
C GLN A 90 -9.46 0.62 -6.53
N GLN A 91 -8.31 0.18 -7.07
CA GLN A 91 -8.18 -0.44 -8.39
C GLN A 91 -9.06 -1.70 -8.47
N MET A 92 -8.92 -2.62 -7.50
CA MET A 92 -9.70 -3.85 -7.44
C MET A 92 -11.22 -3.58 -7.41
N GLN A 93 -11.66 -2.60 -6.63
CA GLN A 93 -13.07 -2.21 -6.58
C GLN A 93 -13.58 -1.68 -7.93
N SER A 94 -12.79 -0.82 -8.60
CA SER A 94 -13.14 -0.29 -9.92
C SER A 94 -13.22 -1.41 -10.96
N MET A 95 -12.30 -2.37 -10.90
CA MET A 95 -12.32 -3.54 -11.77
C MET A 95 -13.55 -4.42 -11.53
N GLN A 96 -13.92 -4.67 -10.28
CA GLN A 96 -15.12 -5.43 -9.93
C GLN A 96 -16.40 -4.75 -10.46
N GLN A 97 -16.51 -3.43 -10.33
CA GLN A 97 -17.64 -2.66 -10.88
C GLN A 97 -17.67 -2.74 -12.40
N LEU A 98 -16.53 -2.56 -13.06
CA LEU A 98 -16.41 -2.68 -14.50
C LEU A 98 -16.80 -4.08 -14.99
N GLN A 99 -16.36 -5.13 -14.28
CA GLN A 99 -16.74 -6.52 -14.58
C GLN A 99 -18.26 -6.74 -14.43
N GLN A 100 -18.89 -6.17 -13.40
CA GLN A 100 -20.34 -6.23 -13.22
C GLN A 100 -21.09 -5.52 -14.36
N HIS A 101 -20.64 -4.32 -14.74
CA HIS A 101 -21.23 -3.58 -15.85
C HIS A 101 -21.07 -4.34 -17.16
N LEU A 102 -19.90 -4.88 -17.45
CA LEU A 102 -19.68 -5.70 -18.65
C LEU A 102 -20.52 -6.98 -18.63
N GLN A 103 -20.70 -7.64 -17.49
CA GLN A 103 -21.60 -8.79 -17.39
C GLN A 103 -23.04 -8.39 -17.72
N SER A 104 -23.51 -7.26 -17.19
CA SER A 104 -24.86 -6.75 -17.47
C SER A 104 -25.03 -6.34 -18.94
N SER A 105 -24.03 -5.66 -19.51
CA SER A 105 -24.00 -5.29 -20.92
C SER A 105 -23.95 -6.53 -21.79
N ALA A 106 -23.11 -7.53 -21.49
CA ALA A 106 -23.05 -8.79 -22.22
C ALA A 106 -24.39 -9.56 -22.18
N GLN A 107 -25.13 -9.52 -21.06
CA GLN A 107 -26.47 -10.10 -21.00
C GLN A 107 -27.48 -9.36 -21.88
N VAL A 108 -27.46 -8.02 -21.89
CA VAL A 108 -28.28 -7.20 -22.79
C VAL A 108 -27.90 -7.49 -24.23
N LEU A 109 -26.60 -7.53 -24.52
CA LEU A 109 -26.06 -7.75 -25.84
C LEU A 109 -26.29 -9.18 -26.34
N MET A 110 -26.29 -10.20 -25.48
CA MET A 110 -26.73 -11.56 -25.85
C MET A 110 -28.22 -11.61 -26.23
N LYS A 111 -29.06 -10.85 -25.50
CA LYS A 111 -30.49 -10.72 -25.84
C LYS A 111 -30.67 -10.04 -27.20
N VAL A 112 -29.84 -9.04 -27.49
CA VAL A 112 -29.81 -8.31 -28.78
C VAL A 112 -29.15 -9.14 -29.90
N ASN A 113 -28.13 -9.95 -29.62
CA ASN A 113 -27.44 -10.81 -30.59
C ASN A 113 -28.39 -11.91 -31.11
N LYS A 114 -29.24 -12.47 -30.24
CA LYS A 114 -30.35 -13.36 -30.66
C LYS A 114 -31.32 -12.69 -31.64
N THR A 115 -31.36 -11.36 -31.69
CA THR A 115 -32.23 -10.59 -32.58
C THR A 115 -31.51 -10.05 -33.82
N LEU A 116 -30.19 -9.85 -33.78
CA LEU A 116 -29.44 -9.09 -34.81
C LEU A 116 -28.12 -9.73 -35.30
N ASN A 117 -27.62 -10.85 -34.74
CA ASN A 117 -26.39 -11.57 -35.16
C ASN A 117 -25.19 -10.65 -35.50
N LEU A 118 -24.69 -9.89 -34.52
CA LEU A 118 -23.63 -8.89 -34.72
C LEU A 118 -22.24 -9.43 -34.29
N PRO A 119 -21.29 -9.69 -35.23
CA PRO A 119 -19.97 -10.28 -34.94
C PRO A 119 -18.96 -9.34 -34.27
N GLN A 120 -19.18 -8.01 -34.29
CA GLN A 120 -18.28 -7.03 -33.66
C GLN A 120 -18.22 -7.16 -32.13
N LEU A 121 -19.19 -7.85 -31.53
CA LEU A 121 -19.31 -7.99 -30.10
C LEU A 121 -18.41 -9.08 -29.50
N GLU A 122 -18.16 -10.15 -30.26
CA GLU A 122 -17.27 -11.24 -29.84
C GLU A 122 -15.83 -10.74 -29.67
N SER A 123 -15.37 -9.82 -30.53
CA SER A 123 -14.04 -9.21 -30.43
C SER A 123 -13.85 -8.47 -29.11
N VAL A 124 -14.77 -7.56 -28.75
CA VAL A 124 -14.68 -6.75 -27.52
C VAL A 124 -14.67 -7.63 -26.26
N MET A 125 -15.42 -8.73 -26.27
CA MET A 125 -15.50 -9.65 -25.16
C MET A 125 -14.24 -10.53 -25.04
N ASN A 126 -13.66 -10.91 -26.18
CA ASN A 126 -12.42 -11.70 -26.23
C ASN A 126 -11.19 -10.87 -25.87
N ASP A 127 -11.07 -9.64 -26.41
CA ASP A 127 -9.98 -8.70 -26.10
C ASP A 127 -9.96 -8.38 -24.59
N PHE A 128 -11.13 -8.25 -23.96
CA PHE A 128 -11.24 -8.03 -22.52
C PHE A 128 -10.88 -9.27 -21.69
N MET A 129 -11.35 -10.47 -22.08
CA MET A 129 -10.94 -11.70 -21.37
C MET A 129 -9.42 -11.88 -21.46
N HIS A 130 -8.82 -11.54 -22.60
CA HIS A 130 -7.38 -11.61 -22.80
C HIS A 130 -6.61 -10.61 -21.91
N GLU A 131 -7.09 -9.36 -21.80
CA GLU A 131 -6.47 -8.31 -20.97
C GLU A 131 -6.71 -8.57 -19.46
N SER A 132 -7.88 -9.08 -19.08
CA SER A 132 -8.19 -9.48 -17.71
C SER A 132 -7.37 -10.69 -17.26
N HIS A 133 -7.03 -11.62 -18.16
CA HIS A 133 -6.15 -12.76 -17.86
C HIS A 133 -4.68 -12.33 -17.77
N ARG A 134 -4.26 -11.35 -18.59
CA ARG A 134 -2.94 -10.71 -18.50
C ARG A 134 -2.72 -10.00 -17.16
N LEU A 135 -3.76 -9.43 -16.57
CA LEU A 135 -3.70 -8.84 -15.23
C LEU A 135 -3.54 -9.89 -14.12
N GLY A 136 -4.05 -11.11 -14.29
CA GLY A 136 -3.77 -12.25 -13.40
C GLY A 136 -2.32 -12.74 -13.49
N LEU A 137 -1.72 -12.71 -14.69
CA LEU A 137 -0.29 -13.00 -14.89
C LEU A 137 0.63 -11.86 -14.37
N LEU A 138 0.15 -10.61 -14.34
CA LEU A 138 0.86 -9.48 -13.74
C LEU A 138 0.92 -9.59 -12.21
N GLU A 139 -0.06 -10.21 -11.54
CA GLU A 139 0.01 -10.54 -10.10
C GLU A 139 1.15 -11.54 -9.80
N GLU A 140 1.36 -12.55 -10.65
CA GLU A 140 2.47 -13.51 -10.51
C GLU A 140 3.83 -12.82 -10.77
N MET A 141 3.95 -11.98 -11.81
CA MET A 141 5.17 -11.20 -12.05
C MET A 141 5.47 -10.16 -10.96
N MET A 142 4.45 -9.60 -10.29
CA MET A 142 4.65 -8.66 -9.19
C MET A 142 5.02 -9.37 -7.88
N THR A 143 4.54 -10.61 -7.68
CA THR A 143 4.96 -11.48 -6.58
C THR A 143 6.45 -11.84 -6.73
N ASP A 144 6.92 -12.18 -7.92
CA ASP A 144 8.34 -12.46 -8.19
C ASP A 144 9.25 -11.22 -8.01
N VAL A 145 8.75 -10.01 -8.31
CA VAL A 145 9.49 -8.76 -8.08
C VAL A 145 9.51 -8.39 -6.59
N ILE A 146 8.45 -8.67 -5.84
CA ILE A 146 8.38 -8.44 -4.38
C ILE A 146 9.21 -9.48 -3.62
N ASP A 147 9.21 -10.74 -4.05
CA ASP A 147 10.05 -11.80 -3.49
C ASP A 147 11.54 -11.55 -3.78
N ASN A 148 11.91 -11.07 -4.98
CA ASN A 148 13.29 -10.66 -5.27
C ASN A 148 13.71 -9.37 -4.54
N ALA A 149 12.80 -8.45 -4.25
CA ALA A 149 13.09 -7.23 -3.49
C ALA A 149 13.16 -7.48 -1.97
N THR A 150 12.51 -8.53 -1.46
CA THR A 150 12.55 -8.93 -0.05
C THR A 150 13.65 -9.96 0.24
N ALA A 151 14.01 -10.81 -0.71
CA ALA A 151 15.11 -11.76 -0.60
C ALA A 151 16.49 -11.08 -0.41
N ASP A 152 16.71 -9.89 -0.97
CA ASP A 152 17.97 -9.14 -0.80
C ASP A 152 18.10 -8.42 0.56
N THR A 153 17.05 -8.45 1.39
CA THR A 153 17.10 -7.92 2.77
C THR A 153 17.31 -9.00 3.84
N GLY A 154 17.33 -10.29 3.44
CA GLY A 154 17.48 -11.43 4.33
C GLY A 154 18.90 -12.02 4.44
N SER A 155 19.82 -11.64 3.55
CA SER A 155 21.13 -12.30 3.43
C SER A 155 22.31 -11.57 4.10
N SER A 156 22.14 -10.35 4.62
CA SER A 156 23.26 -9.58 5.19
C SER A 156 23.29 -9.49 6.73
N LEU A 157 22.38 -10.18 7.45
CA LEU A 157 22.31 -10.10 8.92
C LEU A 157 22.93 -11.30 9.66
N PHE A 158 23.43 -12.31 8.95
CA PHE A 158 24.04 -13.50 9.58
C PHE A 158 25.57 -13.57 9.55
N GLU A 159 26.27 -12.58 9.00
CA GLU A 159 27.75 -12.61 8.94
C GLU A 159 28.47 -11.80 10.03
N PHE A 160 27.75 -11.24 11.02
CA PHE A 160 28.37 -10.42 12.09
C PHE A 160 28.38 -11.04 13.50
N VAL A 161 28.16 -12.35 13.64
CA VAL A 161 28.27 -13.04 14.95
C VAL A 161 29.27 -14.21 14.89
N SER A 162 30.41 -13.99 14.25
CA SER A 162 31.60 -14.81 14.50
C SER A 162 32.87 -13.96 14.44
N HIS A 163 33.09 -13.17 15.49
CA HIS A 163 34.42 -12.93 16.04
C HIS A 163 34.34 -12.43 17.48
#